data_AF-K2R4L6-F1
#
_entry.id   AF-K2R4L6-F1
#
_cell.length_a   1.000
_cell.length_b   1.000
_cell.length_c   1.000
_cell.angle_alpha   90.00
_cell.angle_beta   90.00
_cell.angle_gamma   90.00
#
_symmetry.space_group_name_H-M   'P 1'
#
loop_
_entity.id
_entity.type
_entity.pdbx_description
1 polymer ?
#
loop_
_entity_poly.entity_id
_entity_poly.type
_entity_poly.pdbx_seq_one_letter_code
_entity_poly.pdbx_strand_id
1 'polypeptide(L)'
;MAALGGAQNFSSSTNSQRPADSSNPPVIADSTLSRFGLINEIIEGGRLLDYFPEIERVHPLERLNNGACMPPTFLIHGLDDRVVPCSQSEVFAKKILAQTPNANVHLELQPGDHLMDIPLQLGHPWLVKGIRLVTDAWLG
;
A
#
# COMPACT_ATOMS: atom_id res chain seq x y z
N MET A 1 24.52 -53.68 -24.89
CA MET A 1 23.74 -52.71 -25.68
C MET A 1 23.67 -51.41 -24.91
N ALA A 2 23.99 -50.32 -25.58
CA ALA A 2 24.00 -48.97 -25.02
C ALA A 2 22.57 -48.42 -24.84
N ALA A 3 22.37 -47.61 -23.81
CA ALA A 3 21.45 -46.48 -23.84
C ALA A 3 21.89 -45.47 -22.77
N LEU A 4 22.61 -44.45 -23.24
CA LEU A 4 22.90 -43.21 -22.52
C LEU A 4 21.58 -42.45 -22.34
N GLY A 5 21.13 -42.30 -21.10
CA GLY A 5 20.01 -41.42 -20.74
C GLY A 5 20.56 -40.13 -20.14
N GLY A 6 20.61 -39.07 -20.95
CA GLY A 6 21.19 -37.78 -20.59
C GLY A 6 20.44 -37.07 -19.46
N ALA A 7 21.22 -36.43 -18.59
CA ALA A 7 20.75 -35.52 -17.56
C ALA A 7 20.03 -34.32 -18.19
N GLN A 8 18.78 -34.10 -17.80
CA GLN A 8 18.02 -32.90 -18.13
C GLN A 8 18.54 -31.75 -17.27
N ASN A 9 19.21 -30.78 -17.91
CA ASN A 9 19.58 -29.51 -17.30
C ASN A 9 18.30 -28.75 -16.92
N PHE A 10 18.02 -28.60 -15.63
CA PHE A 10 17.06 -27.63 -15.14
C PHE A 10 17.60 -26.23 -15.41
N SER A 11 17.14 -25.59 -16.48
CA SER A 11 17.38 -24.17 -16.69
C SER A 11 16.54 -23.38 -15.67
N SER A 12 17.24 -22.69 -14.78
CA SER A 12 16.70 -21.66 -13.91
C SER A 12 16.01 -20.60 -14.77
N SER A 13 14.68 -20.57 -14.74
CA SER A 13 13.88 -19.51 -15.32
C SER A 13 14.27 -18.20 -14.64
N THR A 14 14.93 -17.35 -15.42
CA THR A 14 15.41 -16.04 -15.02
C THR A 14 14.26 -15.19 -14.53
N ASN A 15 14.46 -14.63 -13.33
CA ASN A 15 13.67 -13.58 -12.73
C ASN A 15 13.63 -12.39 -13.71
N SER A 16 12.57 -12.29 -14.51
CA SER A 16 12.34 -11.13 -15.36
C SER A 16 11.86 -9.99 -14.46
N GLN A 17 12.82 -9.30 -13.83
CA GLN A 17 12.56 -7.98 -13.26
C GLN A 17 12.09 -7.09 -14.41
N ARG A 18 10.80 -6.74 -14.40
CA ARG A 18 10.23 -5.77 -15.32
C ARG A 18 11.00 -4.46 -15.10
N PRO A 19 11.76 -3.93 -16.09
CA PRO A 19 12.49 -2.69 -15.90
C PRO A 19 11.49 -1.57 -15.58
N ALA A 20 11.84 -0.69 -14.65
CA ALA A 20 11.05 0.48 -14.35
C ALA A 20 10.90 1.30 -15.65
N ASP A 21 9.66 1.42 -16.13
CA ASP A 21 9.35 2.23 -17.30
C ASP A 21 9.46 3.71 -16.91
N SER A 22 10.61 4.29 -17.23
CA SER A 22 10.92 5.71 -16.99
C SER A 22 10.35 6.64 -18.05
N SER A 23 9.53 6.14 -18.99
CA SER A 23 8.98 6.95 -20.10
C SER A 23 7.84 7.87 -19.68
N ASN A 24 7.20 7.60 -18.54
CA ASN A 24 6.23 8.52 -17.95
C ASN A 24 6.95 9.44 -16.96
N PRO A 25 6.87 10.78 -17.12
CA PRO A 25 7.35 11.69 -16.09
C PRO A 25 6.62 11.33 -14.78
N PRO A 26 7.31 11.30 -13.64
CA PRO A 26 6.65 11.07 -12.35
C PRO A 26 5.52 12.09 -12.23
N VAL A 27 4.36 11.64 -11.77
CA VAL A 27 3.26 12.53 -11.38
C VAL A 27 3.84 13.48 -10.33
N ILE A 28 4.09 14.72 -10.75
CA ILE A 28 4.82 15.72 -9.98
C ILE A 28 4.08 15.94 -8.66
N ALA A 29 4.76 15.64 -7.54
CA ALA A 29 4.29 16.03 -6.22
C ALA A 29 4.45 17.55 -6.08
N ASP A 30 3.34 18.28 -6.17
CA ASP A 30 3.30 19.70 -5.91
C ASP A 30 3.45 19.96 -4.41
N SER A 31 4.68 20.24 -3.97
CA SER A 31 4.99 20.51 -2.56
C SER A 31 4.34 21.79 -2.02
N THR A 32 3.80 22.64 -2.90
CA THR A 32 3.08 23.86 -2.50
C THR A 32 1.60 23.61 -2.23
N LEU A 33 1.11 22.40 -2.52
CA LEU A 33 -0.30 22.05 -2.42
C LEU A 33 -1.21 23.02 -3.23
N SER A 34 -0.70 23.63 -4.30
CA SER A 34 -1.44 24.66 -5.06
C SER A 34 -2.76 24.16 -5.67
N ARG A 35 -2.88 22.84 -5.84
CA ARG A 35 -4.08 22.17 -6.39
C ARG A 35 -5.05 21.67 -5.32
N PHE A 36 -4.76 21.84 -4.03
CA PHE A 36 -5.60 21.29 -2.96
C PHE A 36 -7.02 21.86 -2.99
N GLY A 37 -7.19 23.13 -3.38
CA GLY A 37 -8.51 23.71 -3.60
C GLY A 37 -9.34 22.96 -4.64
N LEU A 38 -8.75 22.60 -5.78
CA LEU A 38 -9.44 21.80 -6.81
C LEU A 38 -9.76 20.38 -6.30
N ILE A 39 -8.83 19.77 -5.56
CA ILE A 39 -9.04 18.43 -4.98
C ILE A 39 -10.21 18.45 -3.99
N ASN A 40 -10.27 19.45 -3.11
CA ASN A 40 -11.37 19.61 -2.16
C ASN A 40 -12.72 19.73 -2.87
N GLU A 41 -12.84 20.57 -3.90
CA GLU A 41 -14.08 20.72 -4.67
C GLU A 41 -14.52 19.40 -5.32
N ILE A 42 -13.58 18.59 -5.82
CA ILE A 42 -13.86 17.27 -6.40
C ILE A 42 -14.36 16.30 -5.32
N ILE A 43 -13.75 16.30 -4.13
CA ILE A 43 -14.12 15.43 -3.00
C ILE A 43 -15.48 15.84 -2.43
N GLU A 44 -15.67 17.12 -2.12
CA GLU A 44 -16.91 17.66 -1.57
C GLU A 44 -18.08 17.53 -2.55
N GLY A 45 -17.80 17.64 -3.85
CA GLY A 45 -18.77 17.36 -4.92
C GLY A 45 -19.10 15.87 -5.10
N GLY A 46 -18.45 14.96 -4.36
CA GLY A 46 -18.65 13.51 -4.49
C GLY A 46 -18.16 12.93 -5.82
N ARG A 47 -17.30 13.67 -6.54
CA ARG A 47 -16.86 13.36 -7.91
C ARG A 47 -15.49 12.72 -7.99
N LEU A 48 -14.84 12.47 -6.85
CA LEU A 48 -13.48 11.90 -6.82
C LEU A 48 -13.40 10.62 -7.66
N LEU A 49 -14.37 9.72 -7.52
CA LEU A 49 -14.37 8.44 -8.21
C LEU A 49 -14.63 8.55 -9.72
N ASP A 50 -15.23 9.64 -10.21
CA ASP A 50 -15.41 9.88 -11.66
C ASP A 50 -14.07 9.92 -12.41
N TYR A 51 -12.99 10.22 -11.69
CA TYR A 51 -11.63 10.33 -12.24
C TYR A 51 -10.80 9.06 -12.04
N PHE A 52 -11.35 8.04 -11.36
CA PHE A 52 -10.67 6.75 -11.20
C PHE A 52 -11.06 5.83 -12.35
N PRO A 53 -10.10 5.16 -13.00
CA PRO A 53 -10.42 4.15 -14.00
C PRO A 53 -11.10 2.95 -13.34
N GLU A 54 -12.10 2.38 -14.02
CA GLU A 54 -12.77 1.12 -13.64
C GLU A 54 -11.86 -0.09 -13.90
N ILE A 55 -10.73 -0.13 -13.20
CA ILE A 55 -9.75 -1.22 -13.26
C ILE A 55 -9.41 -1.67 -11.85
N GLU A 56 -9.48 -2.97 -11.60
CA GLU A 56 -9.24 -3.58 -10.29
C GLU A 56 -7.94 -3.09 -9.60
N ARG A 57 -6.89 -2.81 -10.40
CA ARG A 57 -5.58 -2.39 -9.87
C ARG A 57 -5.65 -1.15 -8.97
N VAL A 58 -6.59 -0.24 -9.20
CA VAL A 58 -6.75 1.00 -8.39
C VAL A 58 -7.71 0.84 -7.20
N HIS A 59 -8.29 -0.35 -7.01
CA HIS A 59 -9.29 -0.65 -5.98
C HIS A 59 -8.77 -1.71 -4.99
N PRO A 60 -8.10 -1.32 -3.88
CA PRO A 60 -7.39 -2.27 -3.01
C PRO A 60 -8.28 -3.35 -2.38
N LEU A 61 -9.53 -3.02 -2.02
CA LEU A 61 -10.46 -3.98 -1.44
C LEU A 61 -10.92 -5.04 -2.44
N GLU A 62 -11.09 -4.66 -3.71
CA GLU A 62 -11.41 -5.60 -4.79
C GLU A 62 -10.26 -6.56 -5.06
N ARG A 63 -9.03 -6.05 -5.07
CA ARG A 63 -7.83 -6.90 -5.17
C ARG A 63 -7.77 -7.93 -4.06
N LEU A 64 -8.05 -7.51 -2.82
CA LEU A 64 -8.14 -8.44 -1.70
C LEU A 64 -9.27 -9.46 -1.93
N ASN A 65 -10.47 -9.03 -2.38
CA ASN A 65 -11.56 -9.96 -2.73
C ASN A 65 -11.12 -11.04 -3.72
N ASN A 66 -10.26 -10.68 -4.67
CA ASN A 66 -9.74 -11.57 -5.71
C ASN A 66 -8.49 -12.36 -5.29
N GLY A 67 -8.15 -12.36 -4.00
CA GLY A 67 -7.09 -13.19 -3.45
C GLY A 67 -5.69 -12.55 -3.49
N ALA A 68 -5.59 -11.24 -3.72
CA ALA A 68 -4.31 -10.56 -3.54
C ALA A 68 -3.86 -10.62 -2.09
N CYS A 69 -2.56 -10.85 -1.89
CA CYS A 69 -1.92 -10.78 -0.58
C CYS A 69 -1.19 -9.44 -0.43
N MET A 70 -1.12 -8.95 0.81
CA MET A 70 -0.31 -7.79 1.12
C MET A 70 1.11 -8.22 1.53
N PRO A 71 2.16 -7.50 1.09
CA PRO A 71 3.47 -7.63 1.72
C PRO A 71 3.38 -7.18 3.19
N PRO A 72 4.44 -7.36 4.00
CA PRO A 72 4.50 -6.73 5.30
C PRO A 72 4.17 -5.23 5.19
N THR A 73 3.10 -4.80 5.84
CA THR A 73 2.46 -3.49 5.62
C THR A 73 2.23 -2.78 6.94
N PHE A 74 2.65 -1.52 7.00
CA PHE A 74 2.37 -0.62 8.10
C PHE A 74 1.37 0.45 7.64
N LEU A 75 0.20 0.49 8.27
CA LEU A 75 -0.88 1.45 8.03
C LEU A 75 -0.93 2.44 9.20
N ILE A 76 -0.96 3.73 8.89
CA ILE A 76 -1.04 4.81 9.87
C ILE A 76 -2.27 5.65 9.51
N HIS A 77 -3.10 6.00 10.49
CA HIS A 77 -4.30 6.81 10.26
C HIS A 77 -4.64 7.66 11.49
N GLY A 78 -5.16 8.87 11.25
CA GLY A 78 -5.77 9.71 12.28
C GLY A 78 -7.15 9.26 12.74
N LEU A 79 -7.37 9.28 14.05
CA LEU A 79 -8.67 8.97 14.64
C LEU A 79 -9.74 10.00 14.28
N ASP A 80 -9.32 11.25 14.02
CA ASP A 80 -10.21 12.37 13.75
C ASP A 80 -10.14 12.83 12.29
N ASP A 81 -9.65 11.98 11.38
CA ASP A 81 -9.54 12.29 9.94
C ASP A 81 -10.92 12.60 9.35
N ARG A 82 -11.11 13.86 8.96
CA ARG A 82 -12.38 14.37 8.40
C ARG A 82 -12.47 14.23 6.89
N VAL A 83 -11.36 13.93 6.22
CA VAL A 83 -11.30 13.78 4.76
C VAL A 83 -11.52 12.31 4.40
N VAL A 84 -10.89 11.39 5.13
CA VAL A 84 -10.98 9.94 4.92
C VAL A 84 -11.22 9.25 6.26
N PRO A 85 -12.39 8.66 6.51
CA PRO A 85 -12.66 8.03 7.80
C PRO A 85 -11.71 6.85 8.11
N CYS A 86 -11.12 6.83 9.30
CA CYS A 86 -10.18 5.78 9.73
C CYS A 86 -10.77 4.36 9.72
N SER A 87 -12.10 4.25 9.82
CA SER A 87 -12.85 2.98 9.72
C SER A 87 -12.56 2.23 8.41
N GLN A 88 -12.21 2.93 7.34
CA GLN A 88 -11.81 2.31 6.07
C GLN A 88 -10.49 1.54 6.22
N SER A 89 -9.50 2.10 6.93
CA SER A 89 -8.25 1.39 7.23
C SER A 89 -8.46 0.21 8.16
N GLU A 90 -9.38 0.32 9.13
CA GLU A 90 -9.75 -0.80 9.99
C GLU A 90 -10.37 -1.95 9.19
N VAL A 91 -11.30 -1.65 8.28
CA VAL A 91 -11.93 -2.64 7.40
C VAL A 91 -10.89 -3.31 6.52
N PHE A 92 -9.97 -2.53 5.95
CA PHE A 92 -8.88 -3.05 5.11
C PHE A 92 -7.97 -3.99 5.90
N ALA A 93 -7.51 -3.59 7.09
CA ALA A 93 -6.67 -4.42 7.96
C ALA A 93 -7.38 -5.72 8.39
N LYS A 94 -8.65 -5.61 8.82
CA LYS A 94 -9.49 -6.77 9.19
C LYS A 94 -9.64 -7.73 8.02
N LYS A 95 -9.83 -7.22 6.81
CA LYS A 95 -9.98 -8.05 5.61
C LYS A 95 -8.71 -8.83 5.28
N ILE A 96 -7.55 -8.19 5.37
CA ILE A 96 -6.26 -8.88 5.15
C ILE A 96 -6.10 -10.02 6.13
N LEU A 97 -6.30 -9.77 7.43
CA LEU A 97 -6.15 -10.78 8.48
C LEU A 97 -7.19 -11.90 8.39
N ALA A 98 -8.41 -11.60 7.93
CA ALA A 98 -9.43 -12.63 7.70
C ALA A 98 -9.05 -13.58 6.54
N GLN A 99 -8.40 -13.07 5.50
CA GLN A 99 -7.97 -13.86 4.34
C GLN A 99 -6.64 -14.57 4.57
N THR A 100 -5.73 -13.93 5.32
CA THR A 100 -4.41 -14.46 5.64
C THR A 100 -4.11 -14.16 7.11
N PRO A 101 -4.49 -15.06 8.04
CA PRO A 101 -4.33 -14.85 9.48
C PRO A 101 -2.89 -14.58 9.95
N ASN A 102 -1.90 -15.06 9.17
CA ASN A 102 -0.47 -14.87 9.45
C ASN A 102 0.14 -13.69 8.68
N ALA A 103 -0.67 -12.79 8.10
CA ALA A 103 -0.15 -11.64 7.38
C ALA A 103 0.52 -10.64 8.34
N ASN A 104 1.69 -10.13 7.95
CA ASN A 104 2.42 -9.13 8.70
C ASN A 104 1.84 -7.74 8.43
N VAL A 105 0.67 -7.45 9.00
CA VAL A 105 0.02 -6.14 8.87
C VAL A 105 -0.12 -5.49 10.24
N HIS A 106 0.29 -4.24 10.33
CA HIS A 106 0.09 -3.41 11.51
C HIS A 106 -0.68 -2.16 11.14
N LEU A 107 -1.87 -1.99 11.72
CA LEU A 107 -2.59 -0.73 11.73
C LEU A 107 -2.29 0.00 13.03
N GLU A 108 -1.91 1.26 12.91
CA GLU A 108 -1.74 2.18 14.03
C GLU A 108 -2.68 3.37 13.86
N LEU A 109 -3.56 3.55 14.84
CA LEU A 109 -4.47 4.69 14.90
C LEU A 109 -3.96 5.66 15.95
N GLN A 110 -3.82 6.92 15.57
CA GLN A 110 -3.23 7.94 16.42
C GLN A 110 -4.19 9.16 16.51
N PRO A 111 -4.14 9.96 17.60
CA PRO A 111 -4.93 11.19 17.67
C PRO A 111 -4.53 12.18 16.55
N GLY A 112 -5.50 12.86 15.93
CA GLY A 112 -5.23 13.84 14.87
C GLY A 112 -6.11 13.67 13.63
N ASP A 113 -6.09 14.69 12.76
CA ASP A 113 -6.82 14.76 11.49
C ASP A 113 -6.01 14.15 10.33
N HIS A 114 -6.42 14.35 9.08
CA HIS A 114 -5.91 13.72 7.86
C HIS A 114 -4.38 13.71 7.69
N LEU A 115 -3.69 14.79 8.08
CA LEU A 115 -2.23 14.92 7.97
C LEU A 115 -1.48 14.48 9.24
N MET A 116 -2.22 14.07 10.25
CA MET A 116 -1.76 13.75 11.60
C MET A 116 -1.00 14.89 12.29
N ASP A 117 -1.80 15.90 12.64
CA ASP A 117 -1.45 17.16 13.31
C ASP A 117 -1.08 17.00 14.81
N ILE A 118 -0.27 15.99 15.13
CA ILE A 118 0.34 15.81 16.45
C ILE A 118 1.85 16.01 16.37
N PRO A 119 2.50 16.52 17.43
CA PRO A 119 3.95 16.54 17.51
C PRO A 119 4.52 15.11 17.43
N LEU A 120 5.00 14.72 16.25
CA LEU A 120 5.59 13.42 16.01
C LEU A 120 7.08 13.44 16.35
N GLN A 121 7.52 12.48 17.17
CA GLN A 121 8.95 12.22 17.39
C GLN A 121 9.34 10.94 16.66
N LEU A 122 10.47 10.96 15.94
CA LEU A 122 10.95 9.80 15.17
C LEU A 122 11.16 8.54 16.04
N GLY A 123 11.46 8.72 17.33
CA GLY A 123 11.66 7.62 18.28
C GLY A 123 10.38 7.10 18.92
N HIS A 124 9.20 7.55 18.50
CA HIS A 124 7.95 7.15 19.14
C HIS A 124 7.75 5.62 19.03
N PRO A 125 7.38 4.89 20.11
CA PRO A 125 7.34 3.43 20.10
C PRO A 125 6.49 2.80 18.99
N TRP A 126 5.30 3.34 18.71
CA TRP A 126 4.44 2.83 17.62
C TRP A 126 5.07 3.02 16.24
N LEU A 127 5.73 4.16 16.04
CA LEU A 127 6.36 4.48 14.76
C LEU A 127 7.55 3.56 14.51
N VAL A 128 8.39 3.37 15.54
CA VAL A 128 9.52 2.43 15.49
C VAL A 128 9.03 1.02 15.21
N LYS A 129 7.95 0.56 15.86
CA LYS A 129 7.38 -0.77 15.63
C LYS A 129 6.93 -0.96 14.18
N GLY A 130 6.15 -0.02 13.65
CA GLY A 130 5.65 -0.11 12.28
C GLY A 130 6.72 0.03 11.22
N ILE A 131 7.68 0.94 11.42
CA ILE A 131 8.83 1.09 10.52
C ILE A 131 9.67 -0.19 10.53
N ARG A 132 9.99 -0.76 11.70
CA ARG A 132 10.75 -2.02 11.77
C ARG A 132 10.09 -3.15 10.99
N LEU A 133 8.78 -3.30 11.12
CA LEU A 133 8.01 -4.31 10.39
C LEU A 133 8.24 -4.23 8.87
N VAL A 134 8.26 -3.02 8.30
CA VAL A 134 8.48 -2.86 6.87
C VAL A 134 9.96 -2.89 6.50
N THR A 135 10.85 -2.29 7.29
CA THR A 135 12.29 -2.27 6.96
C THR A 135 12.89 -3.67 6.96
N ASP A 136 12.56 -4.49 7.96
CA ASP A 136 13.11 -5.85 8.09
C ASP A 136 12.69 -6.73 6.90
N ALA A 137 11.52 -6.46 6.32
CA ALA A 137 10.99 -7.21 5.19
C ALA A 137 11.38 -6.65 3.81
N TRP A 138 11.58 -5.33 3.71
CA TRP A 138 11.74 -4.66 2.42
C TRP A 138 13.20 -4.31 2.10
N LEU A 139 14.02 -4.06 3.13
CA LEU A 139 15.41 -3.61 2.97
C LEU A 139 16.45 -4.69 3.31
N GLY A 140 16.07 -5.73 4.07
CA GLY A 140 16.99 -6.77 4.57
C GLY A 140 17.90 -6.25 5.66
#